data_AF-A0A954QQ64-F1
#
_entry.id   AF-A0A954QQ64-F1
#
_cell.length_a   1.000
_cell.length_b   1.000
_cell.length_c   1.000
_cell.angle_alpha   90.00
_cell.angle_beta   90.00
_cell.angle_gamma   90.00
#
_symmetry.space_group_name_H-M   'P 1'
#
loop_
_entity.id
_entity.type
_entity.pdbx_description
1 polymer ?
#
loop_
_entity_poly.entity_id
_entity_poly.type
_entity_poly.pdbx_seq_one_letter_code
_entity_poly.pdbx_strand_id
1 'polypeptide(L)'
;QPLASRANHAASAPCVLVRRASGGGALIHDVPGVDLTYSVAVPDDLRSAGLQAELYRVMHVSLVEVLVSLGVTAHRHRPANSADGDVGCGQLNQHPVHAPFLCFQRHTDGDVLIGHDKVLGSAQRRGRGALLQHGSVLLSESRFAPELPGVAQLTGIRVPPASELIQRWLQALHSLWPIDWHRDHDWPATQRERIELILEQKFNAAAWRDRR
;
A
#
# COMPACT_ATOMS: atom_id res chain seq x y z
N GLN A 1 15.45 -3.23 0.10
CA GLN A 1 15.92 -3.18 -1.30
C GLN A 1 16.98 -2.10 -1.37
N PRO A 2 18.18 -2.38 -1.89
CA PRO A 2 19.27 -1.39 -1.97
C PRO A 2 18.91 -0.23 -2.90
N LEU A 3 19.36 0.99 -2.56
CA LEU A 3 19.17 2.16 -3.42
C LEU A 3 19.78 1.98 -4.82
N ALA A 4 20.93 1.29 -4.91
CA ALA A 4 21.60 1.02 -6.17
C ALA A 4 20.70 0.28 -7.19
N SER A 5 19.70 -0.49 -6.73
CA SER A 5 18.75 -1.17 -7.62
C SER A 5 17.88 -0.21 -8.43
N ARG A 6 17.76 1.06 -8.04
CA ARG A 6 17.03 2.10 -8.80
C ARG A 6 17.65 2.35 -10.17
N ALA A 7 18.96 2.12 -10.34
CA ALA A 7 19.63 2.25 -11.63
C ALA A 7 19.04 1.31 -12.69
N ASN A 8 18.37 0.22 -12.28
CA ASN A 8 17.72 -0.72 -13.19
C ASN A 8 16.34 -0.27 -13.68
N HIS A 9 15.89 0.92 -13.28
CA HIS A 9 14.56 1.42 -13.61
C HIS A 9 14.63 2.89 -14.07
N ALA A 10 14.96 3.06 -15.34
CA ALA A 10 15.23 4.35 -15.98
C ALA A 10 14.06 5.33 -15.90
N ALA A 11 12.82 4.85 -16.04
CA ALA A 11 11.62 5.69 -15.96
C ALA A 11 11.47 6.40 -14.60
N SER A 12 12.07 5.87 -13.53
CA SER A 12 12.07 6.54 -12.22
C SER A 12 13.13 7.62 -12.05
N ALA A 13 14.10 7.77 -12.97
CA ALA A 13 15.20 8.73 -12.83
C ALA A 13 14.76 10.17 -12.49
N PRO A 14 13.71 10.76 -13.11
CA PRO A 14 13.27 12.12 -12.78
C PRO A 14 12.50 12.24 -11.45
N CYS A 15 12.14 11.14 -10.80
CA CYS A 15 11.33 11.16 -9.58
C CYS A 15 12.15 11.57 -8.34
N VAL A 16 11.49 12.23 -7.39
CA VAL A 16 12.05 12.45 -6.06
C VAL A 16 12.13 11.11 -5.31
N LEU A 17 13.25 10.86 -4.64
CA LEU A 17 13.46 9.66 -3.86
C LEU A 17 13.09 9.88 -2.38
N VAL A 18 12.18 9.05 -1.88
CA VAL A 18 11.79 9.01 -0.47
C VAL A 18 11.95 7.59 0.08
N ARG A 19 12.49 7.45 1.30
CA ARG A 19 12.54 6.17 2.02
C ARG A 19 11.45 6.13 3.08
N ARG A 20 10.44 5.29 2.87
CA ARG A 20 9.37 5.06 3.84
C ARG A 20 9.85 4.35 5.11
N ALA A 21 9.03 4.40 6.15
CA ALA A 21 9.33 3.76 7.43
C ALA A 21 9.20 2.22 7.39
N SER A 22 8.31 1.65 6.57
CA SER A 22 8.13 0.19 6.49
C SER A 22 9.14 -0.46 5.51
N GLY A 23 9.22 -1.79 5.56
CA GLY A 23 9.94 -2.58 4.55
C GLY A 23 9.16 -2.72 3.23
N GLY A 24 9.57 -3.69 2.40
CA GLY A 24 9.06 -3.94 1.05
C GLY A 24 9.94 -3.34 -0.05
N GLY A 25 9.52 -3.43 -1.31
CA GLY A 25 10.28 -2.83 -2.43
C GLY A 25 9.80 -1.46 -2.87
N ALA A 26 10.45 -0.94 -3.91
CA ALA A 26 10.17 0.36 -4.50
C ALA A 26 8.78 0.39 -5.15
N LEU A 27 8.14 1.56 -5.13
CA LEU A 27 6.95 1.87 -5.90
C LEU A 27 7.03 3.33 -6.33
N ILE A 28 6.19 3.69 -7.30
CA ILE A 28 6.04 5.05 -7.79
C ILE A 28 4.72 5.60 -7.26
N HIS A 29 4.79 6.85 -6.80
CA HIS A 29 3.62 7.68 -6.57
C HIS A 29 3.66 8.79 -7.62
N ASP A 30 2.51 9.10 -8.19
CA ASP A 30 2.37 10.11 -9.23
C ASP A 30 1.24 11.08 -8.87
N VAL A 31 0.82 11.88 -9.84
CA VAL A 31 -0.23 12.88 -9.67
C VAL A 31 -1.58 12.27 -9.27
N PRO A 32 -2.47 13.05 -8.62
CA PRO A 32 -3.80 12.59 -8.26
C PRO A 32 -4.54 11.95 -9.44
N GLY A 33 -5.13 10.78 -9.21
CA GLY A 33 -5.82 9.99 -10.23
C GLY A 33 -4.99 8.86 -10.85
N VAL A 34 -3.66 8.87 -10.66
CA VAL A 34 -2.78 7.76 -11.08
C VAL A 34 -2.72 6.69 -10.00
N ASP A 35 -2.42 7.08 -8.76
CA ASP A 35 -2.48 6.19 -7.62
C ASP A 35 -3.18 6.82 -6.41
N LEU A 36 -3.86 5.99 -5.62
CA LEU A 36 -4.43 6.39 -4.33
C LEU A 36 -3.57 5.79 -3.21
N THR A 37 -2.86 6.66 -2.49
CA THR A 37 -2.08 6.29 -1.31
C THR A 37 -2.90 6.43 -0.04
N TYR A 38 -2.82 5.45 0.85
CA TYR A 38 -3.51 5.48 2.15
C TYR A 38 -2.59 5.00 3.28
N SER A 39 -2.94 5.39 4.50
CA SER A 39 -2.34 4.83 5.72
C SER A 39 -3.38 4.70 6.83
N VAL A 40 -3.31 3.62 7.59
CA VAL A 40 -4.12 3.35 8.78
C VAL A 40 -3.18 3.02 9.93
N ALA A 41 -3.35 3.72 11.06
CA ALA A 41 -2.62 3.44 12.29
C ALA A 41 -3.62 3.04 13.38
N VAL A 42 -3.41 1.87 13.96
CA VAL A 42 -4.25 1.36 15.06
C VAL A 42 -3.39 1.12 16.30
N PRO A 43 -3.93 1.34 17.52
CA PRO A 43 -3.28 0.91 18.75
C PRO A 43 -2.96 -0.59 18.69
N ASP A 44 -1.79 -0.96 19.18
CA ASP A 44 -1.34 -2.34 19.30
C ASP A 44 -1.31 -2.74 20.76
N ASP A 45 -2.46 -2.54 21.42
CA ASP A 45 -2.67 -2.85 22.82
C ASP A 45 -2.49 -4.36 22.99
N LEU A 46 -1.31 -4.76 23.50
CA LEU A 46 -0.95 -6.15 23.84
C LEU A 46 -0.65 -7.10 22.67
N ARG A 47 -0.09 -6.61 21.54
CA ARG A 47 0.36 -7.49 20.43
C ARG A 47 -0.69 -8.54 20.06
N SER A 48 -1.96 -8.12 20.01
CA SER A 48 -3.08 -9.03 19.85
C SER A 48 -2.82 -9.96 18.66
N ALA A 49 -2.78 -11.26 18.96
CA ALA A 49 -2.51 -12.28 17.98
C ALA A 49 -3.52 -12.13 16.84
N GLY A 50 -3.04 -12.03 15.60
CA GLY A 50 -3.89 -11.88 14.43
C GLY A 50 -4.21 -10.45 13.99
N LEU A 51 -4.01 -9.39 14.79
CA LEU A 51 -4.34 -8.00 14.38
C LEU A 51 -3.67 -7.59 13.06
N GLN A 52 -2.43 -8.04 12.86
CA GLN A 52 -1.68 -7.77 11.64
C GLN A 52 -2.37 -8.37 10.40
N ALA A 53 -2.67 -9.66 10.49
CA ALA A 53 -3.33 -10.41 9.42
C ALA A 53 -4.74 -9.88 9.18
N GLU A 54 -5.46 -9.55 10.24
CA GLU A 54 -6.83 -9.05 10.15
C GLU A 54 -6.90 -7.66 9.53
N LEU A 55 -6.04 -6.72 9.94
CA LEU A 55 -5.96 -5.40 9.30
C LEU A 55 -5.58 -5.52 7.82
N TYR A 56 -4.63 -6.39 7.50
CA TYR A 56 -4.27 -6.64 6.11
C TYR A 56 -5.46 -7.19 5.32
N ARG A 57 -6.15 -8.20 5.88
CA ARG A 57 -7.33 -8.84 5.30
C ARG A 57 -8.45 -7.82 5.06
N VAL A 58 -8.85 -7.07 6.08
CA VAL A 58 -9.94 -6.10 6.02
C VAL A 58 -9.66 -5.03 4.98
N MET A 59 -8.46 -4.43 4.98
CA MET A 59 -8.11 -3.39 4.02
C MET A 59 -8.15 -3.91 2.57
N HIS A 60 -7.69 -5.15 2.34
CA HIS A 60 -7.61 -5.70 0.99
C HIS A 60 -8.96 -6.26 0.50
N VAL A 61 -9.74 -6.91 1.37
CA VAL A 61 -11.07 -7.44 1.03
C VAL A 61 -12.06 -6.30 0.77
N SER A 62 -12.07 -5.26 1.62
CA SER A 62 -12.95 -4.10 1.40
C SER A 62 -12.67 -3.40 0.06
N LEU A 63 -11.41 -3.30 -0.38
CA LEU A 63 -11.11 -2.75 -1.69
C LEU A 63 -11.64 -3.66 -2.82
N VAL A 64 -11.50 -4.98 -2.68
CA VAL A 64 -12.06 -5.93 -3.64
C VAL A 64 -13.57 -5.73 -3.76
N GLU A 65 -14.29 -5.61 -2.64
CA GLU A 65 -15.74 -5.35 -2.63
C GLU A 65 -16.10 -4.06 -3.36
N VAL A 66 -15.35 -2.99 -3.15
CA VAL A 66 -15.55 -1.72 -3.87
C VAL A 66 -15.32 -1.88 -5.37
N LEU A 67 -14.22 -2.51 -5.78
CA LEU A 67 -13.91 -2.73 -7.19
C LEU A 67 -14.98 -3.62 -7.86
N VAL A 68 -15.43 -4.67 -7.20
CA VAL A 68 -16.53 -5.54 -7.68
C VAL A 68 -17.83 -4.74 -7.83
N SER A 69 -18.15 -3.83 -6.90
CA SER A 69 -19.32 -2.95 -7.01
C SER A 69 -19.25 -2.00 -8.21
N LEU A 70 -18.05 -1.74 -8.74
CA LEU A 70 -17.80 -0.94 -9.94
C LEU A 70 -17.75 -1.79 -11.22
N GLY A 71 -18.06 -3.09 -11.14
CA GLY A 71 -18.04 -4.01 -12.27
C GLY A 71 -16.66 -4.60 -12.61
N VAL A 72 -15.69 -4.49 -11.69
CA VAL A 72 -14.33 -5.01 -11.89
C VAL A 72 -14.17 -6.40 -11.28
N THR A 73 -13.63 -7.35 -12.04
CA THR A 73 -13.27 -8.68 -11.53
C THR A 73 -11.92 -8.63 -10.78
N ALA A 74 -11.94 -8.09 -9.56
CA ALA A 74 -10.80 -8.06 -8.66
C ALA A 74 -10.81 -9.26 -7.70
N HIS A 75 -9.63 -9.73 -7.30
CA HIS A 75 -9.50 -10.81 -6.31
C HIS A 75 -8.19 -10.68 -5.54
N ARG A 76 -8.09 -11.40 -4.42
CA ARG A 76 -6.84 -11.51 -3.67
C ARG A 76 -5.95 -12.61 -4.25
N HIS A 77 -4.67 -12.31 -4.38
CA HIS A 77 -3.64 -13.32 -4.63
C HIS A 77 -3.58 -14.30 -3.47
N ARG A 78 -3.49 -15.59 -3.80
CA ARG A 78 -3.17 -16.67 -2.87
C ARG A 78 -2.09 -17.54 -3.52
N PRO A 79 -0.94 -17.77 -2.88
CA PRO A 79 0.08 -18.68 -3.40
C PRO A 79 -0.47 -20.10 -3.55
N ALA A 80 -0.02 -20.84 -4.57
CA ALA A 80 -0.49 -22.20 -4.87
C ALA A 80 -0.23 -23.22 -3.74
N ASN A 81 0.70 -22.92 -2.82
CA ASN A 81 1.08 -23.81 -1.70
C ASN A 81 0.46 -23.40 -0.35
N SER A 82 -0.51 -22.48 -0.35
CA SER A 82 -1.26 -22.12 0.85
C SER A 82 -2.34 -23.18 1.05
N ALA A 83 -2.06 -24.22 1.84
CA ALA A 83 -3.12 -25.10 2.32
C ALA A 83 -4.15 -24.28 3.12
N ASP A 84 -5.41 -24.66 3.08
CA ASP A 84 -6.51 -24.02 3.81
C ASP A 84 -6.21 -23.99 5.32
N GLY A 85 -5.65 -22.88 5.79
CA GLY A 85 -5.39 -22.67 7.21
C GLY A 85 -4.11 -21.87 7.48
N ASP A 86 -4.32 -20.74 8.14
CA ASP A 86 -3.34 -19.92 8.86
C ASP A 86 -2.56 -18.87 8.04
N VAL A 87 -2.73 -17.63 8.50
CA VAL A 87 -2.30 -16.37 7.89
C VAL A 87 -0.87 -16.08 8.32
N GLY A 88 0.08 -16.65 7.59
CA GLY A 88 1.50 -16.33 7.70
C GLY A 88 1.86 -14.99 7.06
N CYS A 89 1.39 -13.87 7.62
CA CYS A 89 1.95 -12.55 7.33
C CYS A 89 3.40 -12.49 7.86
N GLY A 90 4.36 -12.99 7.10
CA GLY A 90 5.75 -12.94 7.56
C GLY A 90 6.76 -13.81 6.84
N GLN A 91 6.38 -14.70 5.92
CA GLN A 91 7.39 -15.29 5.06
C GLN A 91 7.85 -14.22 4.07
N LEU A 92 8.98 -13.61 4.43
CA LEU A 92 9.95 -13.06 3.51
C LEU A 92 10.23 -14.15 2.47
N ASN A 93 9.37 -14.29 1.47
CA ASN A 93 9.72 -14.97 0.25
C ASN A 93 10.95 -14.22 -0.22
N GLN A 94 12.09 -14.88 -0.08
CA GLN A 94 13.37 -14.42 -0.59
C GLN A 94 13.10 -14.21 -2.07
N HIS A 95 12.83 -12.96 -2.41
CA HIS A 95 12.59 -12.58 -3.78
C HIS A 95 13.85 -13.03 -4.53
N PRO A 96 13.70 -13.81 -5.63
CA PRO A 96 14.85 -14.34 -6.36
C PRO A 96 15.83 -13.20 -6.65
N VAL A 97 17.11 -13.53 -6.81
CA VAL A 97 18.20 -12.56 -7.04
C VAL A 97 17.90 -11.58 -8.20
N HIS A 98 16.95 -11.95 -9.08
CA HIS A 98 16.45 -11.16 -10.21
C HIS A 98 15.00 -10.66 -10.08
N ALA A 99 14.48 -10.51 -8.86
CA ALA A 99 13.12 -10.02 -8.70
C ALA A 99 12.98 -8.59 -9.24
N PRO A 100 11.84 -8.28 -9.90
CA PRO A 100 11.59 -6.96 -10.46
C PRO A 100 11.80 -5.83 -9.44
N PHE A 101 12.24 -4.66 -9.93
CA PHE A 101 12.52 -3.50 -9.09
C PHE A 101 11.27 -3.01 -8.36
N LEU A 102 10.16 -2.87 -9.10
CA LEU A 102 8.90 -2.36 -8.58
C LEU A 102 8.14 -3.44 -7.80
N CYS A 103 7.54 -3.02 -6.69
CA CYS A 103 6.79 -3.88 -5.77
C CYS A 103 5.51 -4.44 -6.39
N PHE A 104 4.93 -3.74 -7.35
CA PHE A 104 3.72 -4.15 -8.05
C PHE A 104 3.95 -5.25 -9.08
N GLN A 105 5.18 -5.46 -9.57
CA GLN A 105 5.52 -6.58 -10.45
C GLN A 105 5.75 -7.89 -9.68
N ARG A 106 5.56 -7.88 -8.35
CA ARG A 106 5.76 -9.02 -7.47
C ARG A 106 4.45 -9.32 -6.75
N HIS A 107 4.17 -10.60 -6.55
CA HIS A 107 3.00 -11.05 -5.78
C HIS A 107 3.41 -11.55 -4.41
N THR A 108 2.63 -11.14 -3.42
CA THR A 108 2.66 -11.61 -2.03
C THR A 108 1.24 -12.02 -1.66
N ASP A 109 1.10 -12.93 -0.71
CA ASP A 109 -0.21 -13.37 -0.25
C ASP A 109 -1.09 -12.16 0.14
N GLY A 110 -2.34 -12.21 -0.32
CA GLY A 110 -3.36 -11.20 -0.09
C GLY A 110 -3.24 -9.93 -0.92
N ASP A 111 -2.23 -9.73 -1.77
CA ASP A 111 -2.22 -8.64 -2.76
C ASP A 111 -3.52 -8.62 -3.58
N VAL A 112 -4.03 -7.44 -3.99
CA VAL A 112 -5.24 -7.40 -4.84
C VAL A 112 -4.83 -7.33 -6.30
N LEU A 113 -5.38 -8.23 -7.09
CA LEU A 113 -5.12 -8.40 -8.51
C LEU A 113 -6.38 -8.14 -9.33
N ILE A 114 -6.18 -7.70 -10.57
CA ILE A 114 -7.15 -7.78 -11.66
C ILE A 114 -6.48 -8.62 -12.75
N GLY A 115 -7.07 -9.77 -13.11
CA GLY A 115 -6.37 -10.76 -13.93
C GLY A 115 -5.09 -11.22 -13.22
N HIS A 116 -3.94 -10.98 -13.83
CA HIS A 116 -2.63 -11.28 -13.23
C HIS A 116 -1.93 -10.05 -12.67
N ASP A 117 -2.45 -8.85 -12.89
CA ASP A 117 -1.79 -7.60 -12.55
C ASP A 117 -2.20 -7.12 -11.17
N LYS A 118 -1.20 -6.79 -10.35
CA LYS A 118 -1.41 -6.27 -9.00
C LYS A 118 -1.81 -4.81 -9.05
N VAL A 119 -2.95 -4.49 -8.42
CA VAL A 119 -3.49 -3.13 -8.31
C VAL A 119 -3.50 -2.57 -6.90
N LEU A 120 -3.41 -3.41 -5.86
CA LEU A 120 -3.16 -2.98 -4.48
C LEU A 120 -2.00 -3.76 -3.89
N GLY A 121 -1.06 -3.03 -3.30
CA GLY A 121 -0.08 -3.57 -2.36
C GLY A 121 0.00 -2.71 -1.11
N SER A 122 0.26 -3.34 0.03
CA SER A 122 0.45 -2.63 1.30
C SER A 122 1.66 -3.16 2.06
N ALA A 123 2.09 -2.40 3.06
CA ALA A 123 3.15 -2.79 3.98
C ALA A 123 2.78 -2.36 5.39
N GLN A 124 3.18 -3.17 6.36
CA GLN A 124 2.92 -2.92 7.77
C GLN A 124 4.21 -2.71 8.56
N ARG A 125 4.12 -1.94 9.64
CA ARG A 125 5.18 -1.76 10.61
C ARG A 125 4.58 -1.61 12.01
N ARG A 126 5.02 -2.45 12.93
CA ARG A 126 4.74 -2.30 14.37
C ARG A 126 5.80 -1.42 15.01
N GLY A 127 5.40 -0.58 15.96
CA GLY A 127 6.31 0.21 16.77
C GLY A 127 5.61 1.28 17.59
N ARG A 128 6.21 1.67 18.73
CA ARG A 128 5.70 2.72 19.62
C ARG A 128 4.24 2.49 20.07
N GLY A 129 3.87 1.22 20.30
CA GLY A 129 2.52 0.86 20.75
C GLY A 129 1.44 0.89 19.66
N ALA A 130 1.81 0.98 18.39
CA ALA A 130 0.86 0.99 17.27
C ALA A 130 1.29 0.04 16.14
N LEU A 131 0.30 -0.39 15.36
CA LEU A 131 0.46 -1.03 14.06
C LEU A 131 0.10 -0.01 12.98
N LEU A 132 1.07 0.32 12.13
CA LEU A 132 0.87 1.13 10.93
C LEU A 132 0.76 0.22 9.72
N GLN A 133 -0.32 0.33 8.96
CA GLN A 133 -0.42 -0.15 7.57
C GLN A 133 -0.46 1.05 6.63
N HIS A 134 0.21 0.95 5.50
CA HIS A 134 0.02 1.91 4.40
C HIS A 134 0.18 1.18 3.07
N GLY A 135 -0.43 1.71 2.02
CA GLY A 135 -0.41 1.10 0.71
C GLY A 135 -0.81 2.07 -0.38
N SER A 136 -0.78 1.56 -1.61
CA SER A 136 -1.16 2.31 -2.80
C SER A 136 -2.06 1.44 -3.69
N VAL A 137 -3.07 2.07 -4.28
CA VAL A 137 -3.95 1.50 -5.30
C VAL A 137 -3.61 2.12 -6.65
N LEU A 138 -3.23 1.31 -7.64
CA LEU A 138 -2.97 1.78 -9.00
C LEU A 138 -4.29 2.03 -9.72
N LEU A 139 -4.65 3.29 -9.92
CA LEU A 139 -5.90 3.69 -10.58
C LEU A 139 -5.72 3.83 -12.08
N SER A 140 -4.58 4.40 -12.51
CA SER A 140 -4.18 4.48 -13.90
C SER A 140 -2.68 4.29 -14.08
N GLU A 141 -2.23 4.14 -15.33
CA GLU A 141 -0.82 4.08 -15.69
C GLU A 141 -0.07 5.37 -15.34
N SER A 142 1.18 5.23 -14.87
CA SER A 142 2.11 6.33 -14.65
C SER A 142 3.16 6.36 -15.76
N ARG A 143 3.51 7.54 -16.28
CA ARG A 143 4.66 7.69 -17.18
C ARG A 143 6.00 7.30 -16.54
N PHE A 144 6.05 7.25 -15.21
CA PHE A 144 7.23 6.88 -14.44
C PHE A 144 7.23 5.41 -14.03
N ALA A 145 6.20 4.64 -14.39
CA ALA A 145 6.14 3.18 -14.26
C ALA A 145 5.21 2.62 -15.36
N PRO A 146 5.56 2.79 -16.65
CA PRO A 146 4.68 2.43 -17.78
C PRO A 146 4.43 0.92 -17.87
N GLU A 147 5.24 0.10 -17.22
CA GLU A 147 5.03 -1.34 -17.14
C GLU A 147 3.91 -1.76 -16.16
N LEU A 148 3.32 -0.82 -15.41
CA LEU A 148 2.28 -1.08 -14.42
C LEU A 148 0.92 -0.53 -14.86
N PRO A 149 0.03 -1.38 -15.41
CA PRO A 149 -1.31 -0.94 -15.73
C PRO A 149 -2.14 -0.70 -14.45
N GLY A 150 -2.90 0.39 -14.42
CA GLY A 150 -3.86 0.66 -13.35
C GLY A 150 -5.23 0.04 -13.62
N VAL A 151 -6.16 0.19 -12.67
CA VAL A 151 -7.55 -0.27 -12.80
C VAL A 151 -8.18 0.20 -14.12
N ALA A 152 -7.98 1.45 -14.52
CA ALA A 152 -8.54 2.00 -15.76
C ALA A 152 -8.05 1.26 -17.01
N GLN A 153 -6.74 1.00 -17.12
CA GLN A 153 -6.15 0.29 -18.26
C GLN A 153 -6.57 -1.18 -18.32
N LEU A 154 -6.66 -1.85 -17.16
CA LEU A 154 -6.97 -3.28 -17.09
C LEU A 154 -8.43 -3.62 -17.40
N THR A 155 -9.34 -2.66 -17.23
CA THR A 155 -10.78 -2.93 -17.23
C THR A 155 -11.56 -2.08 -18.24
N GLY A 156 -10.97 -0.97 -18.71
CA GLY A 156 -11.66 0.03 -19.51
C GLY A 156 -12.69 0.85 -18.74
N ILE A 157 -12.87 0.61 -17.42
CA ILE A 157 -13.82 1.39 -16.62
C ILE A 157 -13.24 2.77 -16.30
N ARG A 158 -14.11 3.78 -16.29
CA ARG A 158 -13.75 5.09 -15.73
C ARG A 158 -13.73 4.95 -14.21
N VAL A 159 -12.54 4.98 -13.62
CA VAL A 159 -12.37 5.01 -12.17
C VAL A 159 -13.00 6.30 -11.61
N PRO A 160 -13.85 6.20 -10.57
CA PRO A 160 -14.43 7.38 -9.93
C PRO A 160 -13.37 8.32 -9.35
N PRO A 161 -13.71 9.61 -9.11
CA PRO A 161 -12.83 10.53 -8.40
C PRO A 161 -12.41 9.97 -7.04
N ALA A 162 -11.20 10.32 -6.59
CA ALA A 162 -10.63 9.79 -5.35
C ALA A 162 -11.56 9.97 -4.13
N SER A 163 -12.28 11.10 -4.03
CA SER A 163 -13.22 11.34 -2.95
C SER A 163 -14.36 10.32 -2.90
N GLU A 164 -14.90 9.94 -4.05
CA GLU A 164 -15.98 8.95 -4.14
C GLU A 164 -15.43 7.55 -3.84
N LEU A 165 -14.26 7.22 -4.38
CA LEU A 165 -13.61 5.94 -4.11
C LEU A 165 -13.30 5.78 -2.61
N ILE A 166 -12.80 6.83 -1.95
CA ILE A 166 -12.54 6.86 -0.51
C ILE A 166 -13.84 6.64 0.26
N GLN A 167 -14.94 7.32 -0.09
CA GLN A 167 -16.23 7.15 0.59
C GLN A 167 -16.77 5.72 0.48
N ARG A 168 -16.76 5.14 -0.74
CA ARG A 168 -17.15 3.74 -0.96
C ARG A 168 -16.27 2.78 -0.16
N TRP A 169 -14.97 3.05 -0.09
CA TRP A 169 -14.03 2.21 0.64
C TRP A 169 -14.22 2.29 2.16
N LEU A 170 -14.43 3.48 2.71
CA LEU A 170 -14.77 3.65 4.13
C LEU A 170 -16.08 2.91 4.50
N GLN A 171 -17.07 2.90 3.60
CA GLN A 171 -18.31 2.15 3.81
C GLN A 171 -18.06 0.63 3.84
N ALA A 172 -17.30 0.10 2.88
CA ALA A 172 -16.92 -1.32 2.88
C ALA A 172 -16.06 -1.70 4.09
N LEU A 173 -15.15 -0.82 4.50
CA LEU A 173 -14.35 -1.01 5.71
C LEU A 173 -15.22 -1.10 6.96
N HIS A 174 -16.20 -0.21 7.10
CA HIS A 174 -17.14 -0.24 8.23
C HIS A 174 -17.91 -1.56 8.31
N SER A 175 -18.30 -2.15 7.17
CA SER A 175 -18.99 -3.44 7.15
C SER A 175 -18.13 -4.61 7.64
N LEU A 176 -16.82 -4.59 7.37
CA LEU A 176 -15.89 -5.65 7.77
C LEU A 176 -15.27 -5.41 9.16
N TRP A 177 -15.13 -4.14 9.53
CA TRP A 177 -14.58 -3.72 10.80
C TRP A 177 -15.38 -2.49 11.27
N PRO A 178 -16.36 -2.69 12.18
CA PRO A 178 -17.34 -1.68 12.55
C PRO A 178 -16.70 -0.61 13.46
N ILE A 179 -15.93 0.27 12.81
CA ILE A 179 -15.36 1.49 13.38
C ILE A 179 -16.10 2.67 12.78
N ASP A 180 -16.40 3.66 13.61
CA ASP A 180 -16.95 4.92 13.16
C ASP A 180 -15.84 5.81 12.61
N TRP A 181 -15.89 6.05 11.29
CA TRP A 181 -14.91 6.86 10.59
C TRP A 181 -15.34 8.33 10.64
N HIS A 182 -14.59 9.14 11.38
CA HIS A 182 -14.79 10.57 11.43
C HIS A 182 -13.75 11.27 10.56
N ARG A 183 -14.22 12.23 9.74
CA ARG A 183 -13.31 13.13 9.04
C ARG A 183 -12.76 14.12 10.07
N ASP A 184 -11.48 14.00 10.35
CA ASP A 184 -10.75 15.03 11.08
C ASP A 184 -10.18 16.04 10.08
N HIS A 185 -10.20 17.32 10.47
CA HIS A 185 -9.87 18.42 9.59
C HIS A 185 -8.50 19.04 9.91
N ASP A 186 -7.97 18.87 11.13
CA ASP A 186 -6.71 19.51 11.51
C ASP A 186 -5.89 18.69 12.52
N TRP A 187 -4.58 18.60 12.26
CA TRP A 187 -3.63 18.10 13.25
C TRP A 187 -3.43 19.17 14.34
N PRO A 188 -3.63 18.84 15.64
CA PRO A 188 -3.25 19.69 16.76
C PRO A 188 -1.84 20.27 16.60
N ALA A 189 -1.61 21.49 17.09
CA ALA A 189 -0.32 22.18 16.95
C ALA A 189 0.87 21.32 17.41
N THR A 190 0.72 20.61 18.53
CA THR A 190 1.71 19.68 19.08
C THR A 190 2.03 18.51 18.14
N GLN A 191 1.05 18.04 17.37
CA GLN A 191 1.27 16.99 16.36
C GLN A 191 1.96 17.56 15.12
N ARG A 192 1.62 18.78 14.68
CA ARG A 192 2.30 19.47 13.58
C ARG A 192 3.78 19.73 13.88
N GLU A 193 4.09 20.27 15.06
CA GLU A 193 5.48 20.46 15.52
C GLU A 193 6.26 19.14 15.52
N ARG A 194 5.61 18.05 15.97
CA ARG A 194 6.22 16.73 15.97
C ARG A 194 6.44 16.16 14.57
N ILE A 195 5.56 16.47 13.61
CA ILE A 195 5.74 16.10 12.20
C ILE A 195 6.98 16.80 11.65
N GLU A 196 7.12 18.11 11.83
CA GLU A 196 8.28 18.87 11.37
C GLU A 196 9.59 18.34 11.95
N LEU A 197 9.61 18.08 13.26
CA LEU A 197 10.77 17.47 13.93
C LEU A 197 11.15 16.12 13.30
N ILE A 198 10.15 15.27 12.99
CA ILE A 198 10.37 13.97 12.36
C ILE A 198 10.87 14.12 10.92
N LEU A 199 10.38 15.12 10.17
CA LEU A 199 10.85 15.41 8.83
C LEU A 199 12.34 15.81 8.86
N GLU A 200 12.70 16.80 9.67
CA GLU A 200 14.08 17.30 9.80
C GLU A 200 15.05 16.21 10.28
N GLN A 201 14.71 15.51 11.36
CA GLN A 201 15.62 14.54 11.98
C GLN A 201 15.73 13.25 11.19
N LYS A 202 14.81 12.98 10.26
CA LYS A 202 14.72 11.68 9.62
C LYS A 202 14.40 11.74 8.13
N PHE A 203 13.20 12.14 7.74
CA PHE A 203 12.77 11.91 6.34
C PHE A 203 13.47 12.84 5.33
N ASN A 204 13.94 14.01 5.75
CA ASN A 204 14.77 14.92 4.96
C ASN A 204 16.27 14.57 5.01
N ALA A 205 16.69 13.72 5.95
CA ALA A 205 18.09 13.39 6.14
C ALA A 205 18.58 12.37 5.10
N ALA A 206 19.68 12.69 4.41
CA ALA A 206 20.33 11.77 3.45
C ALA A 206 20.71 10.44 4.10
N ALA A 207 21.19 10.47 5.36
CA ALA A 207 21.53 9.28 6.13
C ALA A 207 20.34 8.32 6.32
N TRP A 208 19.11 8.84 6.36
CA TRP A 208 17.92 8.00 6.37
C TRP A 208 17.59 7.50 4.98
N ARG A 209 17.51 8.39 3.98
CA ARG A 209 17.14 8.07 2.60
C ARG A 209 18.06 7.01 1.97
N ASP A 210 19.36 7.11 2.24
CA ASP A 210 20.39 6.30 1.59
C ASP A 210 20.79 5.07 2.46
N ARG A 211 20.03 4.81 3.52
CA ARG A 211 20.24 3.67 4.43
C ARG A 211 20.00 2.34 3.70
N ARG A 212 21.02 1.47 3.75
CA ARG A 212 21.00 0.07 3.25
C ARG A 212 19.80 -0.72 3.80
#